data_AF-A0A4R4WI49-F1
#
_entry.id   AF-A0A4R4WI49-F1
#
_cell.length_a   1.000
_cell.length_b   1.000
_cell.length_c   1.000
_cell.angle_alpha   90.00
_cell.angle_beta   90.00
_cell.angle_gamma   90.00
#
_symmetry.space_group_name_H-M   'P 1'
#
loop_
_entity.id
_entity.type
_entity.pdbx_description
1 polymer ?
#
loop_
_entity_poly.entity_id
_entity_poly.type
_entity_poly.pdbx_seq_one_letter_code
_entity_poly.pdbx_strand_id
1 'polypeptide(L)'
;MADTDDEQTVALEPEQREQGDDDSPEALSERRGAGEWVRDAEPSTAVLTPEEARRDEEELDQLRDEELEITADERELREVRHRREVLDATAETTEAMRLADVAELKRDRLRDDAAAQRRQGLSDRAHGRHLLDEAAAHPDEPGADATAAAGRRYQRAADREERGARYDDGAADRYDAEARDRRSEAAQQPGQPPAADAVRNPPAETPTARKFVQRRKNLKKQRTTRPGELRDVGLGD
;
A
#
# COMPACT_ATOMS: atom_id res chain seq x y z
N MET A 1 -45.44 40.22 -17.72
CA MET A 1 -44.75 39.95 -18.98
C MET A 1 -43.55 39.09 -18.59
N ALA A 2 -43.61 37.76 -18.49
CA ALA A 2 -44.14 36.71 -19.37
C ALA A 2 -43.44 36.72 -20.74
N ASP A 3 -42.43 35.85 -20.86
CA ASP A 3 -42.15 34.88 -21.94
C ASP A 3 -40.82 34.18 -21.54
N THR A 4 -40.80 33.14 -20.68
CA THR A 4 -41.02 31.70 -20.93
C THR A 4 -40.50 31.19 -22.26
N ASP A 5 -39.40 30.42 -22.21
CA ASP A 5 -39.29 29.18 -22.97
C ASP A 5 -38.78 28.08 -22.03
N ASP A 6 -39.74 27.23 -21.69
CA ASP A 6 -39.69 26.05 -20.85
C ASP A 6 -39.42 24.81 -21.73
N GLU A 7 -38.77 23.81 -21.12
CA GLU A 7 -38.95 22.37 -21.38
C GLU A 7 -38.40 21.84 -22.73
N GLN A 8 -37.60 20.77 -22.79
CA GLN A 8 -38.03 19.44 -22.39
C GLN A 8 -36.88 18.57 -21.86
N THR A 9 -37.09 18.11 -20.63
CA THR A 9 -36.57 16.87 -20.08
C THR A 9 -37.12 15.65 -20.83
N VAL A 10 -36.30 14.66 -21.16
CA VAL A 10 -36.77 13.27 -21.24
C VAL A 10 -35.70 12.36 -20.65
N ALA A 11 -36.00 11.87 -19.44
CA ALA A 11 -35.41 10.65 -18.91
C ALA A 11 -36.33 9.47 -19.28
N LEU A 12 -35.70 8.32 -19.57
CA LEU A 12 -36.03 6.93 -19.18
C LEU A 12 -35.84 5.91 -20.33
N GLU A 13 -35.06 4.87 -20.00
CA GLU A 13 -34.83 3.59 -20.72
C GLU A 13 -36.11 2.70 -20.74
N PRO A 14 -36.04 1.37 -21.00
CA PRO A 14 -35.84 0.61 -22.24
C PRO A 14 -37.05 -0.30 -22.58
N GLU A 15 -37.17 -0.79 -23.83
CA GLU A 15 -37.73 -2.10 -24.28
C GLU A 15 -38.40 -2.04 -25.68
N GLN A 16 -38.33 -3.18 -26.39
CA GLN A 16 -39.00 -3.60 -27.64
C GLN A 16 -38.26 -3.20 -28.96
N ARG A 17 -37.47 -4.06 -29.63
CA ARG A 17 -37.75 -5.33 -30.35
C ARG A 17 -38.95 -5.28 -31.31
N GLU A 18 -38.69 -4.99 -32.59
CA GLU A 18 -39.14 -5.72 -33.80
C GLU A 18 -38.50 -5.04 -35.04
N GLN A 19 -37.65 -5.74 -35.78
CA GLN A 19 -37.91 -6.27 -37.14
C GLN A 19 -38.12 -5.19 -38.22
N GLY A 20 -37.18 -5.14 -39.17
CA GLY A 20 -37.26 -4.30 -40.36
C GLY A 20 -35.98 -4.43 -41.18
N ASP A 21 -36.02 -5.35 -42.15
CA ASP A 21 -35.02 -5.63 -43.16
C ASP A 21 -34.58 -4.37 -43.94
N ASP A 22 -33.27 -4.21 -44.15
CA ASP A 22 -32.73 -3.33 -45.19
C ASP A 22 -31.53 -4.02 -45.86
N ASP A 23 -31.86 -4.98 -46.74
CA ASP A 23 -30.95 -5.53 -47.75
C ASP A 23 -30.75 -4.50 -48.88
N SER A 24 -29.69 -3.69 -48.76
CA SER A 24 -29.24 -2.79 -49.83
C SER A 24 -28.35 -3.51 -50.86
N PRO A 25 -28.45 -3.16 -52.17
CA PRO A 25 -28.09 -4.03 -53.30
C PRO A 25 -26.60 -3.98 -53.73
N GLU A 26 -25.72 -3.33 -52.98
CA GLU A 26 -24.28 -3.22 -53.32
C GLU A 26 -23.44 -4.44 -52.88
N ALA A 27 -24.00 -5.37 -52.09
CA ALA A 27 -23.31 -6.57 -51.63
C ALA A 27 -23.33 -7.77 -52.61
N LEU A 28 -23.83 -7.60 -53.84
CA LEU A 28 -24.05 -8.72 -54.78
C LEU A 28 -23.06 -8.78 -55.97
N SER A 29 -22.13 -7.84 -56.13
CA SER A 29 -21.17 -7.86 -57.25
C SER A 29 -19.75 -8.37 -56.94
N GLU A 30 -19.39 -8.61 -55.67
CA GLU A 30 -18.11 -9.27 -55.31
C GLU A 30 -18.25 -10.80 -55.18
N ARG A 31 -19.46 -11.34 -55.33
CA ARG A 31 -19.76 -12.78 -55.14
C ARG A 31 -19.74 -13.60 -56.44
N ARG A 32 -18.94 -13.18 -57.44
CA ARG A 32 -18.84 -13.82 -58.77
C ARG A 32 -17.42 -14.19 -59.20
N GLY A 33 -16.53 -14.41 -58.23
CA GLY A 33 -15.16 -14.91 -58.46
C GLY A 33 -14.77 -16.14 -57.62
N ALA A 34 -15.69 -16.71 -56.84
CA ALA A 34 -15.42 -17.85 -55.95
C ALA A 34 -16.26 -19.08 -56.34
N GLY A 35 -16.32 -19.37 -57.64
CA GLY A 35 -17.19 -20.39 -58.20
C GLY A 35 -16.50 -21.28 -59.21
N GLU A 36 -15.28 -21.75 -58.95
CA GLU A 36 -14.70 -22.87 -59.72
C GLU A 36 -13.47 -23.49 -59.00
N TRP A 37 -13.69 -24.08 -57.83
CA TRP A 37 -12.88 -25.21 -57.36
C TRP A 37 -13.84 -26.16 -56.62
N VAL A 38 -14.75 -26.75 -57.41
CA VAL A 38 -15.51 -27.92 -56.98
C VAL A 38 -14.52 -29.05 -56.83
N ARG A 39 -14.40 -29.47 -55.57
CA ARG A 39 -13.97 -30.80 -55.10
C ARG A 39 -13.94 -31.87 -56.19
N ASP A 40 -12.74 -32.28 -56.56
CA ASP A 40 -12.39 -33.67 -56.87
C ASP A 40 -11.28 -34.13 -55.93
N ALA A 41 -11.51 -33.93 -54.63
CA ALA A 41 -10.94 -34.82 -53.62
C ALA A 41 -12.14 -35.56 -53.05
N GLU A 42 -12.52 -36.67 -53.70
CA GLU A 42 -13.27 -37.69 -52.99
C GLU A 42 -12.55 -37.93 -51.66
N PRO A 43 -13.24 -37.95 -50.51
CA PRO A 43 -12.62 -38.52 -49.33
C PRO A 43 -12.24 -39.94 -49.77
N SER A 44 -10.94 -40.24 -49.84
CA SER A 44 -10.55 -41.59 -50.13
C SER A 44 -11.18 -42.44 -49.04
N THR A 45 -12.21 -43.19 -49.40
CA THR A 45 -12.63 -44.36 -48.62
C THR A 45 -11.60 -45.45 -48.87
N ALA A 46 -10.31 -45.09 -48.79
CA ALA A 46 -9.27 -46.04 -48.52
C ALA A 46 -9.69 -46.62 -47.17
N VAL A 47 -10.23 -47.84 -47.22
CA VAL A 47 -10.41 -48.66 -46.03
C VAL A 47 -9.01 -48.76 -45.47
N LEU A 48 -8.70 -47.90 -44.49
CA LEU A 48 -7.44 -47.92 -43.78
C LEU A 48 -7.25 -49.35 -43.35
N THR A 49 -6.09 -49.91 -43.69
CA THR A 49 -5.75 -51.21 -43.15
C THR A 49 -5.82 -51.11 -41.62
N PRO A 50 -6.14 -52.20 -40.89
CA PRO A 50 -6.19 -52.18 -39.43
C PRO A 50 -4.90 -51.64 -38.76
N GLU A 51 -3.80 -51.61 -39.52
CA GLU A 51 -2.51 -51.06 -39.13
C GLU A 51 -2.42 -49.53 -39.32
N GLU A 52 -2.99 -48.98 -40.40
CA GLU A 52 -3.04 -47.53 -40.65
C GLU A 52 -4.04 -46.83 -39.73
N ALA A 53 -5.19 -47.45 -39.43
CA ALA A 53 -6.15 -46.91 -38.47
C ALA A 53 -5.58 -46.82 -37.04
N ARG A 54 -4.68 -47.77 -36.67
CA ARG A 54 -3.95 -47.72 -35.40
C ARG A 54 -2.90 -46.62 -35.37
N ARG A 55 -2.22 -46.36 -36.49
CA ARG A 55 -1.26 -45.25 -36.59
C ARG A 55 -1.94 -43.89 -36.50
N ASP A 56 -3.09 -43.71 -37.15
CA ASP A 56 -3.88 -42.47 -37.03
C ASP A 56 -4.41 -42.26 -35.60
N GLU A 57 -4.85 -43.33 -34.91
CA GLU A 57 -5.21 -43.25 -33.49
C GLU A 57 -4.00 -42.89 -32.61
N GLU A 58 -2.83 -43.47 -32.84
CA GLU A 58 -1.60 -43.16 -32.11
C GLU A 58 -1.09 -41.72 -32.36
N GLU A 59 -1.24 -41.18 -33.57
CA GLU A 59 -0.92 -39.77 -33.88
C GLU A 59 -1.91 -38.81 -33.21
N LEU A 60 -3.21 -39.14 -33.19
CA LEU A 60 -4.21 -38.34 -32.49
C LEU A 60 -4.00 -38.34 -30.97
N ASP A 61 -3.64 -39.48 -30.38
CA ASP A 61 -3.28 -39.56 -28.97
C ASP A 61 -1.99 -38.78 -28.66
N GLN A 62 -0.97 -38.85 -29.53
CA GLN A 62 0.26 -38.03 -29.40
C GLN A 62 -0.04 -36.53 -29.45
N LEU A 63 -0.84 -36.06 -30.41
CA LEU A 63 -1.24 -34.65 -30.51
C LEU A 63 -2.03 -34.19 -29.28
N ARG A 64 -2.86 -35.08 -28.72
CA ARG A 64 -3.64 -34.79 -27.51
C ARG A 64 -2.78 -34.72 -26.26
N ASP A 65 -1.78 -35.60 -26.15
CA ASP A 65 -0.80 -35.58 -25.08
C ASP A 65 0.10 -34.33 -25.16
N GLU A 66 0.53 -33.93 -26.37
CA GLU A 66 1.24 -32.68 -26.62
C GLU A 66 0.39 -31.44 -26.27
N GLU A 67 -0.89 -31.43 -26.63
CA GLU A 67 -1.82 -30.36 -26.25
C GLU A 67 -2.01 -30.28 -24.73
N LEU A 68 -2.12 -31.43 -24.06
CA LEU A 68 -2.19 -31.50 -22.60
C LEU A 68 -0.88 -31.02 -21.94
N GLU A 69 0.28 -31.35 -22.50
CA GLU A 69 1.59 -30.88 -22.05
C GLU A 69 1.73 -29.36 -22.21
N ILE A 70 1.34 -28.79 -23.35
CA ILE A 70 1.33 -27.33 -23.59
C ILE A 70 0.42 -26.63 -22.58
N THR A 71 -0.78 -27.17 -22.31
CA THR A 71 -1.68 -26.57 -21.32
C THR A 71 -1.18 -26.72 -19.88
N ALA A 72 -0.43 -27.78 -19.57
CA ALA A 72 0.20 -27.97 -18.27
C ALA A 72 1.36 -26.99 -18.05
N ASP A 73 2.22 -26.81 -19.06
CA ASP A 73 3.32 -25.85 -19.06
C ASP A 73 2.81 -24.40 -18.92
N GLU A 74 1.73 -24.05 -19.64
CA GLU A 74 1.09 -22.74 -19.48
C GLU A 74 0.53 -22.52 -18.08
N ARG A 75 -0.04 -23.55 -17.46
CA ARG A 75 -0.54 -23.49 -16.07
C ARG A 75 0.60 -23.31 -15.09
N GLU A 76 1.70 -24.04 -15.25
CA GLU A 76 2.88 -23.88 -14.40
C GLU A 76 3.47 -22.47 -14.53
N LEU A 77 3.61 -21.95 -15.76
CA LEU A 77 4.08 -20.58 -15.98
C LEU A 77 3.16 -19.52 -15.35
N ARG A 78 1.84 -19.69 -15.46
CA ARG A 78 0.87 -18.81 -14.77
C ARG A 78 1.02 -18.90 -13.26
N GLU A 79 1.19 -20.10 -12.71
CA GLU A 79 1.35 -20.29 -11.27
C GLU A 79 2.67 -19.70 -10.74
N VAL A 80 3.78 -19.88 -11.47
CA VAL A 80 5.08 -19.28 -11.13
C VAL A 80 5.00 -17.75 -11.19
N ARG A 81 4.33 -17.19 -12.20
CA ARG A 81 4.11 -15.74 -12.31
C ARG A 81 3.27 -15.22 -11.14
N HIS A 82 2.14 -15.88 -10.85
CA HIS A 82 1.29 -15.54 -9.71
C HIS A 82 2.06 -15.64 -8.38
N ARG A 83 2.87 -16.69 -8.16
CA ARG A 83 3.72 -16.81 -6.96
C ARG A 83 4.72 -15.66 -6.85
N ARG A 84 5.31 -15.20 -7.95
CA ARG A 84 6.20 -14.02 -7.94
C ARG A 84 5.44 -12.74 -7.60
N GLU A 85 4.31 -12.50 -8.25
CA GLU A 85 3.45 -11.33 -7.98
C GLU A 85 3.00 -11.27 -6.52
N VAL A 86 2.61 -12.40 -5.93
CA VAL A 86 2.25 -12.49 -4.50
C VAL A 86 3.45 -12.21 -3.60
N LEU A 87 4.64 -12.74 -3.93
CA LEU A 87 5.85 -12.47 -3.14
C LEU A 87 6.24 -10.99 -3.18
N ASP A 88 6.16 -10.35 -4.34
CA ASP A 88 6.44 -8.92 -4.51
C ASP A 88 5.42 -8.08 -3.74
N ALA A 89 4.11 -8.39 -3.85
CA ALA A 89 3.07 -7.75 -3.05
C ALA A 89 3.29 -7.92 -1.53
N THR A 90 3.74 -9.10 -1.07
CA THR A 90 4.07 -9.30 0.35
C THR A 90 5.31 -8.51 0.79
N ALA A 91 6.27 -8.27 -0.11
CA ALA A 91 7.44 -7.44 0.19
C ALA A 91 7.04 -5.97 0.32
N GLU A 92 6.24 -5.46 -0.63
CA GLU A 92 5.73 -4.08 -0.64
C GLU A 92 4.86 -3.78 0.59
N THR A 93 3.93 -4.68 0.94
CA THR A 93 3.12 -4.54 2.17
C THR A 93 3.97 -4.54 3.43
N THR A 94 4.99 -5.38 3.51
CA THR A 94 5.90 -5.41 4.66
C THR A 94 6.72 -4.12 4.76
N GLU A 95 7.16 -3.57 3.63
CA GLU A 95 7.87 -2.29 3.59
C GLU A 95 6.97 -1.12 3.99
N ALA A 96 5.74 -1.06 3.46
CA ALA A 96 4.75 -0.05 3.84
C ALA A 96 4.44 -0.07 5.34
N MET A 97 4.26 -1.26 5.92
CA MET A 97 4.06 -1.42 7.38
C MET A 97 5.27 -0.95 8.18
N ARG A 98 6.51 -1.26 7.74
CA ARG A 98 7.72 -0.76 8.41
C ARG A 98 7.82 0.76 8.36
N LEU A 99 7.48 1.37 7.22
CA LEU A 99 7.48 2.83 7.08
C LEU A 99 6.41 3.47 7.97
N ALA A 100 5.23 2.85 8.07
CA ALA A 100 4.19 3.28 9.00
C ALA A 100 4.67 3.26 10.46
N ASP A 101 5.31 2.18 10.90
CA ASP A 101 5.85 2.07 12.26
C ASP A 101 6.95 3.13 12.54
N VAL A 102 7.79 3.44 11.54
CA VAL A 102 8.79 4.51 11.65
C VAL A 102 8.12 5.89 11.78
N ALA A 103 7.04 6.14 11.02
CA ALA A 103 6.29 7.39 11.10
C ALA A 103 5.60 7.54 12.47
N GLU A 104 5.01 6.47 13.02
CA GLU A 104 4.43 6.47 14.38
C GLU A 104 5.47 6.76 15.45
N LEU A 105 6.67 6.15 15.36
CA LEU A 105 7.76 6.45 16.29
C LEU A 105 8.19 7.93 16.23
N LYS A 106 8.17 8.54 15.04
CA LYS A 106 8.46 9.98 14.89
C LYS A 106 7.34 10.83 15.47
N ARG A 107 6.07 10.49 15.22
CA ARG A 107 4.91 11.14 15.83
C ARG A 107 5.02 11.16 17.34
N ASP A 108 5.30 10.01 17.94
CA ASP A 108 5.33 9.88 19.41
C ASP A 108 6.46 10.73 20.02
N ARG A 109 7.66 10.70 19.42
CA ARG A 109 8.76 11.57 19.85
C ARG A 109 8.41 13.05 19.78
N LEU A 110 7.80 13.50 18.68
CA LEU A 110 7.40 14.90 18.53
C LEU A 110 6.32 15.30 19.54
N ARG A 111 5.39 14.40 19.88
CA ARG A 111 4.41 14.67 20.94
C ARG A 111 5.05 14.75 22.32
N ASP A 112 6.04 13.90 22.60
CA ASP A 112 6.80 13.96 23.84
C ASP A 112 7.60 15.27 23.95
N ASP A 113 8.25 15.68 22.87
CA ASP A 113 8.99 16.95 22.77
C ASP A 113 8.05 18.15 22.95
N ALA A 114 6.91 18.17 22.26
CA ALA A 114 5.87 19.19 22.42
C ALA A 114 5.36 19.27 23.87
N ALA A 115 5.15 18.11 24.52
CA ALA A 115 4.73 18.06 25.92
C ALA A 115 5.82 18.61 26.86
N ALA A 116 7.10 18.32 26.59
CA ALA A 116 8.22 18.86 27.35
C ALA A 116 8.32 20.39 27.21
N GLN A 117 8.23 20.91 25.98
CA GLN A 117 8.24 22.35 25.70
C GLN A 117 7.05 23.06 26.37
N ARG A 118 5.84 22.48 26.35
CA ARG A 118 4.69 23.05 27.08
C ARG A 118 4.95 23.15 28.59
N ARG A 119 5.54 22.12 29.20
CA ARG A 119 5.88 22.15 30.64
C ARG A 119 6.90 23.26 30.94
N GLN A 120 7.94 23.37 30.11
CA GLN A 120 8.94 24.42 30.23
C GLN A 120 8.31 25.81 30.07
N GLY A 121 7.49 26.00 29.04
CA GLY A 121 6.80 27.26 28.79
C GLY A 121 5.84 27.66 29.90
N LEU A 122 5.15 26.70 30.54
CA LEU A 122 4.32 26.97 31.72
C LEU A 122 5.18 27.44 32.91
N SER A 123 6.33 26.80 33.16
CA SER A 123 7.27 27.20 34.19
C SER A 123 7.80 28.62 33.95
N ASP A 124 8.27 28.90 32.73
CA ASP A 124 8.78 30.21 32.34
C ASP A 124 7.69 31.28 32.41
N ARG A 125 6.45 30.96 32.02
CA ARG A 125 5.32 31.89 32.11
C ARG A 125 4.97 32.20 33.57
N ALA A 126 4.97 31.20 34.44
CA ALA A 126 4.73 31.39 35.88
C ALA A 126 5.83 32.25 36.52
N HIS A 127 7.10 31.93 36.26
CA HIS A 127 8.22 32.68 36.78
C HIS A 127 8.26 34.12 36.24
N GLY A 128 8.01 34.30 34.94
CA GLY A 128 7.92 35.61 34.32
C GLY A 128 6.80 36.47 34.89
N ARG A 129 5.63 35.89 35.18
CA ARG A 129 4.52 36.58 35.86
C ARG A 129 4.90 36.99 37.28
N HIS A 130 5.49 36.08 38.05
CA HIS A 130 5.95 36.39 39.40
C HIS A 130 6.87 37.61 39.42
N LEU A 131 7.89 37.66 38.55
CA LEU A 131 8.83 38.78 38.49
C LEU A 131 8.14 40.10 38.07
N LEU A 132 7.13 40.03 37.22
CA LEU A 132 6.36 41.21 36.83
C LEU A 132 5.47 41.71 37.95
N ASP A 133 4.82 40.79 38.68
CA ASP A 133 3.99 41.11 39.83
C ASP A 133 4.84 41.71 40.97
N GLU A 134 6.04 41.16 41.20
CA GLU A 134 7.02 41.67 42.16
C GLU A 134 7.48 43.10 41.80
N ALA A 135 7.86 43.32 40.54
CA ALA A 135 8.25 44.66 40.08
C ALA A 135 7.08 45.66 40.11
N ALA A 136 5.85 45.21 39.90
CA ALA A 136 4.67 46.06 39.97
C ALA A 136 4.26 46.40 41.42
N ALA A 137 4.50 45.49 42.36
CA ALA A 137 4.25 45.70 43.78
C ALA A 137 5.28 46.66 44.41
N HIS A 138 6.51 46.67 43.87
CA HIS A 138 7.64 47.44 44.41
C HIS A 138 8.30 48.34 43.33
N PRO A 139 7.57 49.31 42.76
CA PRO A 139 8.05 50.06 41.58
C PRO A 139 9.23 51.00 41.89
N ASP A 140 9.33 51.48 43.12
CA ASP A 140 10.37 52.44 43.54
C ASP A 140 11.64 51.75 44.07
N GLU A 141 11.66 50.41 44.15
CA GLU A 141 12.82 49.69 44.64
C GLU A 141 13.98 49.72 43.63
N PRO A 142 15.23 49.94 44.08
CA PRO A 142 16.39 49.85 43.21
C PRO A 142 16.45 48.48 42.51
N GLY A 143 16.33 48.47 41.19
CA GLY A 143 16.33 47.25 40.38
C GLY A 143 14.96 46.75 39.94
N ALA A 144 13.85 47.38 40.32
CA ALA A 144 12.50 47.03 39.87
C ALA A 144 12.38 46.95 38.34
N ASP A 145 12.99 47.90 37.61
CA ASP A 145 13.06 47.88 36.14
C ASP A 145 13.79 46.65 35.59
N ALA A 146 14.86 46.22 36.26
CA ALA A 146 15.61 45.03 35.87
C ALA A 146 14.80 43.75 36.13
N THR A 147 14.09 43.67 37.26
CA THR A 147 13.15 42.58 37.58
C THR A 147 12.03 42.51 36.55
N ALA A 148 11.42 43.64 36.20
CA ALA A 148 10.40 43.71 35.16
C ALA A 148 10.94 43.29 33.78
N ALA A 149 12.16 43.70 33.45
CA ALA A 149 12.83 43.29 32.22
C ALA A 149 13.11 41.78 32.20
N ALA A 150 13.53 41.19 33.32
CA ALA A 150 13.71 39.74 33.45
C ALA A 150 12.37 39.01 33.27
N GLY A 151 11.30 39.47 33.93
CA GLY A 151 9.95 38.91 33.76
C GLY A 151 9.48 38.89 32.31
N ARG A 152 9.70 39.99 31.56
CA ARG A 152 9.41 40.04 30.11
C ARG A 152 10.26 39.06 29.29
N ARG A 153 11.51 38.78 29.68
CA ARG A 153 12.35 37.78 29.00
C ARG A 153 11.80 36.38 29.17
N TYR A 154 11.35 36.03 30.38
CA TYR A 154 10.72 34.74 30.64
C TYR A 154 9.38 34.58 29.92
N GLN A 155 8.55 35.63 29.83
CA GLN A 155 7.35 35.59 29.00
C GLN A 155 7.68 35.30 27.52
N ARG A 156 8.69 35.98 26.96
CA ARG A 156 9.15 35.71 25.58
C ARG A 156 9.76 34.32 25.41
N ALA A 157 10.38 33.75 26.45
CA ALA A 157 10.85 32.38 26.44
C ALA A 157 9.66 31.42 26.39
N ALA A 158 8.67 31.59 27.27
CA ALA A 158 7.44 30.79 27.26
C ALA A 158 6.71 30.82 25.91
N ASP A 159 6.61 31.99 25.27
CA ASP A 159 5.98 32.11 23.95
C ASP A 159 6.79 31.42 22.83
N ARG A 160 8.11 31.31 22.98
CA ARG A 160 8.95 30.51 22.07
C ARG A 160 8.68 29.02 22.26
N GLU A 161 8.64 28.55 23.50
CA GLU A 161 8.31 27.15 23.80
C GLU A 161 6.90 26.78 23.31
N GLU A 162 5.92 27.67 23.47
CA GLU A 162 4.56 27.43 22.97
C GLU A 162 4.51 27.33 21.44
N ARG A 163 5.28 28.17 20.73
CA ARG A 163 5.38 28.07 19.26
C ARG A 163 6.08 26.79 18.82
N GLY A 164 7.16 26.40 19.51
CA GLY A 164 7.83 25.13 19.28
C GLY A 164 6.86 23.96 19.44
N ALA A 165 6.10 23.95 20.53
CA ALA A 165 5.24 22.82 20.85
C ALA A 165 4.14 22.66 19.79
N ARG A 166 3.54 23.77 19.35
CA ARG A 166 2.55 23.76 18.26
C ARG A 166 3.13 23.28 16.93
N TYR A 167 4.38 23.64 16.65
CA TYR A 167 5.07 23.16 15.45
C TYR A 167 5.29 21.65 15.52
N ASP A 168 5.76 21.15 16.65
CA ASP A 168 6.00 19.72 16.87
C ASP A 168 4.71 18.91 16.85
N ASP A 169 3.62 19.40 17.45
CA ASP A 169 2.29 18.78 17.33
C ASP A 169 1.84 18.70 15.87
N GLY A 170 1.93 19.81 15.13
CA GLY A 170 1.53 19.84 13.73
C GLY A 170 2.41 18.94 12.85
N ALA A 171 3.68 18.75 13.21
CA ALA A 171 4.56 17.78 12.58
C ALA A 171 4.19 16.34 12.94
N ALA A 172 3.84 16.08 14.20
CA ALA A 172 3.36 14.78 14.65
C ALA A 172 2.08 14.38 13.90
N ASP A 173 1.13 15.30 13.70
CA ASP A 173 -0.11 15.01 12.98
C ASP A 173 0.14 14.66 11.51
N ARG A 174 1.17 15.25 10.87
CA ARG A 174 1.59 14.85 9.51
C ARG A 174 2.15 13.43 9.48
N TYR A 175 2.98 13.05 10.46
CA TYR A 175 3.49 11.68 10.55
C TYR A 175 2.39 10.67 10.91
N ASP A 176 1.40 11.09 11.70
CA ASP A 176 0.21 10.28 12.01
C ASP A 176 -0.63 10.03 10.75
N ALA A 177 -0.81 11.06 9.92
CA ALA A 177 -1.45 10.91 8.60
C ALA A 177 -0.64 9.99 7.68
N GLU A 178 0.67 10.21 7.55
CA GLU A 178 1.55 9.35 6.75
C GLU A 178 1.48 7.89 7.20
N ALA A 179 1.50 7.63 8.51
CA ALA A 179 1.39 6.28 9.05
C ALA A 179 0.04 5.63 8.68
N ARG A 180 -1.06 6.38 8.77
CA ARG A 180 -2.40 5.89 8.35
C ARG A 180 -2.44 5.58 6.86
N ASP A 181 -1.90 6.46 6.03
CA ASP A 181 -1.87 6.29 4.58
C ASP A 181 -1.10 5.01 4.22
N ARG A 182 0.09 4.81 4.80
CA ARG A 182 0.91 3.60 4.59
C ARG A 182 0.22 2.32 5.05
N ARG A 183 -0.47 2.35 6.20
CA ARG A 183 -1.28 1.19 6.66
C ARG A 183 -2.46 0.93 5.74
N SER A 184 -3.09 1.97 5.22
CA SER A 184 -4.22 1.86 4.28
C SER A 184 -3.79 1.32 2.92
N GLU A 185 -2.61 1.72 2.43
CA GLU A 185 -2.00 1.23 1.20
C GLU A 185 -1.63 -0.26 1.34
N ALA A 186 -1.01 -0.64 2.46
CA ALA A 186 -0.72 -2.03 2.77
C ALA A 186 -2.00 -2.90 2.86
N ALA A 187 -3.11 -2.34 3.32
CA ALA A 187 -4.39 -3.05 3.41
C ALA A 187 -5.13 -3.21 2.07
N GLN A 188 -4.77 -2.42 1.04
CA GLN A 188 -5.40 -2.44 -0.29
C GLN A 188 -4.64 -3.29 -1.32
N GLN A 189 -3.48 -3.86 -0.96
CA GLN A 189 -2.65 -4.63 -1.87
C GLN A 189 -3.33 -5.94 -2.32
N PRO A 190 -3.38 -6.21 -3.64
CA PRO A 190 -4.02 -7.39 -4.19
C PRO A 190 -3.26 -8.67 -3.77
N GLY A 191 -4.00 -9.65 -3.23
CA GLY A 191 -3.45 -10.94 -2.81
C GLY A 191 -3.52 -11.22 -1.30
N GLN A 192 -3.80 -10.21 -0.47
CA GLN A 192 -4.27 -10.45 0.90
C GLN A 192 -5.78 -10.21 0.97
N PRO A 193 -6.61 -11.23 1.27
CA PRO A 193 -8.02 -10.98 1.48
C PRO A 193 -8.18 -10.00 2.65
N PRO A 194 -9.09 -9.01 2.56
CA PRO A 194 -9.40 -8.16 3.70
C PRO A 194 -9.80 -9.07 4.87
N ALA A 195 -9.44 -8.69 6.10
CA ALA A 195 -9.61 -9.55 7.28
C ALA A 195 -11.05 -10.11 7.43
N ALA A 196 -12.06 -9.39 6.95
CA ALA A 196 -13.45 -9.85 6.91
C ALA A 196 -13.70 -11.01 5.92
N ASP A 197 -13.05 -10.99 4.74
CA ASP A 197 -13.16 -12.05 3.74
C ASP A 197 -12.27 -13.25 4.06
N ALA A 198 -11.14 -13.04 4.74
CA ALA A 198 -10.29 -14.11 5.24
C ALA A 198 -11.00 -15.01 6.27
N VAL A 199 -11.98 -14.46 7.01
CA VAL A 199 -12.81 -15.22 7.96
C VAL A 199 -13.92 -15.99 7.25
N ARG A 200 -14.47 -15.44 6.16
CA ARG A 200 -15.52 -16.12 5.37
C ARG A 200 -14.96 -17.20 4.45
N ASN A 201 -13.79 -16.96 3.86
CA ASN A 201 -13.07 -17.88 2.99
C ASN A 201 -11.67 -18.10 3.55
N PRO A 202 -11.52 -18.94 4.60
CA PRO A 202 -10.20 -19.27 5.10
C PRO A 202 -9.39 -19.96 4.00
N PRO A 203 -8.08 -19.68 3.89
CA PRO A 203 -7.23 -20.39 2.94
C PRO A 203 -7.27 -21.89 3.23
N ALA A 204 -7.31 -22.72 2.17
CA ALA A 204 -7.39 -24.18 2.28
C ALA A 204 -6.20 -24.76 3.08
N GLU A 205 -5.05 -24.09 3.05
CA GLU A 205 -3.93 -24.33 3.94
C GLU A 205 -3.76 -23.17 4.92
N THR A 206 -3.76 -23.48 6.22
CA THR A 206 -3.38 -22.50 7.24
C THR A 206 -1.92 -22.09 7.01
N PRO A 207 -1.60 -20.81 6.78
CA PRO A 207 -0.22 -20.38 6.62
C PRO A 207 0.57 -20.77 7.87
N THR A 208 1.53 -21.67 7.70
CA THR A 208 2.38 -22.10 8.81
C THR A 208 3.26 -20.92 9.20
N ALA A 209 3.02 -20.38 10.40
CA ALA A 209 3.84 -19.30 10.94
C ALA A 209 5.31 -19.73 10.88
N ARG A 210 6.10 -19.03 10.06
CA ARG A 210 7.56 -19.22 10.02
C ARG A 210 8.05 -19.04 11.45
N LYS A 211 8.49 -20.12 12.08
CA LYS A 211 9.08 -20.09 13.42
C LYS A 211 10.22 -19.08 13.37
N PHE A 212 10.06 -17.93 14.00
CA PHE A 212 11.16 -17.01 14.24
C PHE A 212 12.14 -17.71 15.18
N VAL A 213 13.06 -18.48 14.60
CA VAL A 213 14.19 -19.04 15.32
C VAL A 213 15.07 -17.85 15.66
N GLN A 214 14.82 -17.25 16.82
CA GLN A 214 15.73 -16.27 17.41
C GLN A 214 17.11 -16.94 17.49
N ARG A 215 18.05 -16.52 16.62
CA ARG A 215 19.47 -16.91 16.69
C ARG A 215 20.14 -16.29 17.94
N ARG A 216 19.64 -16.59 19.13
CA ARG A 216 20.22 -16.22 20.43
C ARG A 216 21.36 -17.16 20.84
N LYS A 217 22.32 -17.45 19.96
CA LYS A 217 23.44 -18.35 20.31
C LYS A 217 24.87 -17.90 19.98
N ASN A 218 25.09 -16.71 19.40
CA ASN A 218 26.47 -16.31 19.03
C ASN A 218 27.07 -15.14 19.82
N LEU A 219 26.29 -14.38 20.61
CA LEU A 219 26.84 -13.23 21.34
C LEU A 219 27.73 -13.63 22.54
N LYS A 220 27.46 -14.78 23.17
CA LYS A 220 28.25 -15.25 24.33
C LYS A 220 29.63 -15.80 23.96
N LYS A 221 29.83 -16.27 22.73
CA LYS A 221 31.14 -16.79 22.27
C LYS A 221 32.11 -15.69 21.83
N GLN A 222 31.62 -14.54 21.36
CA GLN A 222 32.52 -13.41 21.05
C GLN A 222 33.11 -12.76 22.31
N ARG A 223 32.39 -12.76 23.44
CA ARG A 223 32.90 -12.24 24.72
C ARG A 223 34.01 -13.08 25.35
N THR A 224 34.11 -14.36 25.00
CA THR A 224 35.13 -15.27 25.58
C THR A 224 36.41 -15.36 24.77
N THR A 225 36.42 -14.91 23.51
CA THR A 225 37.58 -15.15 22.61
C THR A 225 38.58 -14.00 22.60
N ARG A 226 38.22 -12.77 23.01
CA ARG A 226 39.18 -11.65 23.11
C ARG A 226 38.82 -10.66 24.23
N PRO A 227 39.28 -10.88 25.47
CA PRO A 227 39.03 -9.95 26.57
C PRO A 227 39.85 -8.64 26.50
N GLY A 228 40.67 -8.44 25.47
CA GLY A 228 41.61 -7.30 25.38
C GLY A 228 41.34 -6.23 24.32
N GLU A 229 40.47 -6.47 23.33
CA GLU A 229 40.32 -5.53 22.18
C GLU A 229 39.22 -4.46 22.37
N LEU A 230 38.55 -4.42 23.53
CA LEU A 230 37.48 -3.44 23.82
C LEU A 230 37.92 -2.30 24.74
N ARG A 231 39.21 -2.17 25.09
CA ARG A 231 39.72 -1.05 25.90
C ARG A 231 40.09 0.20 25.09
N ASP A 232 40.13 0.14 23.77
CA ASP A 232 40.49 1.28 22.89
C ASP A 232 39.29 2.02 22.27
N VAL A 233 38.05 1.68 22.65
CA VAL A 233 36.85 2.45 22.26
C VAL A 233 36.26 3.12 23.50
N GLY A 234 37.05 4.01 24.10
CA GLY A 234 36.72 5.05 25.08
C GLY A 234 35.32 5.06 25.70
N LEU A 235 34.95 4.02 26.46
CA LEU A 235 33.74 3.98 27.29
C LEU A 235 34.06 3.34 28.65
N GLY A 236 34.34 4.21 29.64
CA GLY A 236 34.45 3.92 31.08
C GLY A 236 35.88 3.82 31.60
N ASP A 237 36.34 4.56 32.60
CA ASP A 237 35.64 5.30 33.68
C ASP A 237 35.55 6.83 33.49
#